data_AF-A0A7C4WZF9-F1
#
_entry.id   AF-A0A7C4WZF9-F1
#
_cell.length_a   1.000
_cell.length_b   1.000
_cell.length_c   1.000
_cell.angle_alpha   90.00
_cell.angle_beta   90.00
_cell.angle_gamma   90.00
#
_symmetry.space_group_name_H-M   'P 1'
#
loop_
_entity.id
_entity.type
_entity.pdbx_description
1 polymer ?
#
loop_
_entity_poly.entity_id
_entity_poly.type
_entity_poly.pdbx_seq_one_letter_code
_entity_poly.pdbx_strand_id
1 'polypeptide(L)'
;MPRNRSWVLRPRPSCSLGAKQGPEKNDPKSKNLDRAGKGELDCRLSGLTYRYNFRVYNSRRSRSPARFGSPTRSGPTKRTALGGKVPTMSLARFSKLDPAKKAQIIRVATEEFAERGYERASLNRILVRSGMSKGSLYYYFADKDDLYRTVLKAYSDRMLQIWSGGSSKQIPAFSQIRTPEEYWAAWVQHWQRSLGNHERNPVEAKLFGQCIRQRASGTSHPALTELAAELREWVREVLKRGQRIGAVRTDLAEELLLDASFGMMEGFDRWLDKCRQSGETGRTEEWAELAVGLLRRIVEPSGSASRGQKPR
;
A
#
# COMPACT_ATOMS: atom_id res chain seq x y z
N MET A 1 35.24 44.80 -14.60
CA MET A 1 34.83 43.87 -13.51
C MET A 1 33.29 43.82 -13.47
N PRO A 2 32.62 42.70 -13.13
CA PRO A 2 32.66 41.39 -13.78
C PRO A 2 31.29 40.91 -14.34
N ARG A 3 31.37 39.76 -15.02
CA ARG A 3 30.42 38.93 -15.82
C ARG A 3 29.04 38.61 -15.21
N ASN A 4 28.04 38.32 -16.08
CA ASN A 4 27.43 36.97 -16.12
C ASN A 4 26.62 36.65 -17.39
N ARG A 5 26.66 35.38 -17.85
CA ARG A 5 26.04 34.84 -19.07
C ARG A 5 24.70 34.12 -18.81
N SER A 6 23.92 34.08 -19.89
CA SER A 6 22.60 33.52 -20.24
C SER A 6 22.38 32.02 -19.98
N TRP A 7 21.11 31.60 -19.84
CA TRP A 7 20.56 30.32 -20.36
C TRP A 7 19.04 30.38 -20.61
N VAL A 8 18.60 29.99 -21.82
CA VAL A 8 17.21 29.73 -22.22
C VAL A 8 17.17 28.30 -22.79
N LEU A 9 16.22 27.46 -22.35
CA LEU A 9 16.04 26.10 -22.87
C LEU A 9 14.60 25.89 -23.36
N ARG A 10 14.48 25.50 -24.62
CA ARG A 10 13.33 24.78 -25.23
C ARG A 10 13.86 23.76 -26.27
N PRO A 11 13.09 22.73 -26.67
CA PRO A 11 13.54 21.33 -26.57
C PRO A 11 13.47 20.45 -27.86
N ARG A 12 13.99 19.19 -27.72
CA ARG A 12 13.78 17.91 -28.48
C ARG A 12 14.52 17.75 -29.84
N PRO A 13 14.74 16.53 -30.42
CA PRO A 13 14.27 15.16 -30.07
C PRO A 13 15.32 14.00 -30.12
N SER A 14 14.84 12.77 -29.86
CA SER A 14 15.28 11.45 -30.39
C SER A 14 16.36 10.63 -29.64
N CYS A 15 15.90 9.57 -28.95
CA CYS A 15 16.68 8.36 -28.71
C CYS A 15 16.69 7.51 -29.98
N SER A 16 17.87 7.25 -30.55
CA SER A 16 18.10 6.18 -31.51
C SER A 16 18.85 5.04 -30.83
N LEU A 17 18.20 3.87 -30.70
CA LEU A 17 18.87 2.59 -30.48
C LEU A 17 19.69 2.26 -31.73
N GLY A 18 21.01 2.41 -31.64
CA GLY A 18 21.95 2.00 -32.69
C GLY A 18 22.86 0.90 -32.18
N ALA A 19 22.48 -0.35 -32.43
CA ALA A 19 23.42 -1.46 -32.36
C ALA A 19 24.46 -1.31 -33.48
N LYS A 20 25.74 -1.17 -33.11
CA LYS A 20 26.86 -1.43 -34.02
C LYS A 20 27.79 -2.44 -33.36
N GLN A 21 27.82 -3.64 -33.95
CA GLN A 21 28.90 -4.59 -33.78
C GLN A 21 30.15 -4.02 -34.47
N GLY A 22 31.29 -4.09 -33.78
CA GLY A 22 32.61 -3.80 -34.29
C GLY A 22 33.64 -4.26 -33.26
N PRO A 23 34.62 -5.11 -33.63
CA PRO A 23 35.49 -5.78 -32.68
C PRO A 23 36.76 -4.97 -32.46
N GLU A 24 37.06 -4.56 -31.23
CA GLU A 24 38.45 -4.30 -30.88
C GLU A 24 38.69 -4.42 -29.39
N LYS A 25 39.74 -5.18 -29.08
CA LYS A 25 40.21 -5.56 -27.76
C LYS A 25 40.58 -4.32 -26.95
N ASN A 26 40.11 -4.24 -25.71
CA ASN A 26 40.91 -3.71 -24.61
C ASN A 26 40.49 -4.34 -23.28
N ASP A 27 41.53 -4.64 -22.50
CA ASP A 27 41.70 -5.51 -21.34
C ASP A 27 40.64 -5.38 -20.20
N PRO A 28 40.12 -6.50 -19.61
CA PRO A 28 39.12 -6.45 -18.54
C PRO A 28 39.77 -6.53 -17.14
N LYS A 29 39.93 -5.39 -16.47
CA LYS A 29 40.10 -5.30 -15.00
C LYS A 29 39.29 -4.07 -14.55
N SER A 30 38.17 -4.12 -13.84
CA SER A 30 37.77 -4.97 -12.72
C SER A 30 36.24 -5.23 -12.73
N LYS A 31 35.83 -6.50 -12.73
CA LYS A 31 34.50 -6.94 -12.30
C LYS A 31 34.73 -7.93 -11.16
N ASN A 32 34.55 -7.50 -9.91
CA ASN A 32 34.44 -8.45 -8.80
C ASN A 32 33.02 -9.02 -8.83
N LEU A 33 32.83 -10.05 -9.65
CA LEU A 33 31.69 -10.95 -9.54
C LEU A 33 32.06 -12.02 -8.51
N ASP A 34 31.51 -11.95 -7.32
CA ASP A 34 31.60 -13.06 -6.37
C ASP A 34 30.87 -14.28 -6.96
N ARG A 35 31.37 -15.49 -6.63
CA ARG A 35 30.88 -16.81 -7.09
C ARG A 35 29.37 -17.07 -6.87
N ALA A 36 28.64 -16.16 -6.23
CA ALA A 36 27.19 -16.20 -5.98
C ALA A 36 26.32 -15.40 -6.98
N GLY A 37 26.90 -14.85 -8.06
CA GLY A 37 26.16 -14.13 -9.11
C GLY A 37 25.63 -12.77 -8.67
N LYS A 38 26.25 -12.14 -7.67
CA LYS A 38 25.95 -10.76 -7.24
C LYS A 38 26.93 -9.80 -7.92
N GLY A 39 26.40 -8.71 -8.48
CA GLY A 39 27.19 -7.62 -9.04
C GLY A 39 26.73 -6.26 -8.50
N GLU A 40 27.67 -5.35 -8.35
CA GLU A 40 27.43 -3.93 -8.03
C GLU A 40 27.55 -3.09 -9.30
N LEU A 41 26.66 -2.09 -9.43
CA LEU A 41 26.69 -1.12 -10.53
C LEU A 41 26.50 0.29 -9.96
N ASP A 42 27.48 1.15 -10.24
CA ASP A 42 27.44 2.57 -9.90
C ASP A 42 26.96 3.37 -11.12
N CYS A 43 25.84 4.09 -10.97
CA CYS A 43 25.34 4.98 -12.00
C CYS A 43 25.38 6.43 -11.49
N ARG A 44 25.94 7.34 -12.29
CA ARG A 44 25.98 8.78 -11.96
C ARG A 44 24.95 9.53 -12.78
N LEU A 45 24.01 10.16 -12.11
CA LEU A 45 23.00 11.05 -12.69
C LEU A 45 23.04 12.38 -11.94
N SER A 46 23.20 13.48 -12.67
CA SER A 46 23.16 14.86 -12.13
C SER A 46 24.05 15.08 -10.89
N GLY A 47 25.27 14.53 -10.91
CA GLY A 47 26.24 14.70 -9.83
C GLY A 47 26.03 13.80 -8.61
N LEU A 48 25.00 12.95 -8.59
CA LEU A 48 24.74 11.97 -7.54
C LEU A 48 25.09 10.57 -8.04
N THR A 49 25.75 9.78 -7.17
CA THR A 49 26.08 8.37 -7.46
C THR A 49 25.05 7.48 -6.78
N TYR A 50 24.39 6.63 -7.57
CA TYR A 50 23.42 5.65 -7.09
C TYR A 50 24.01 4.24 -7.22
N ARG A 51 24.01 3.49 -6.12
CA ARG A 51 24.42 2.08 -6.07
C ARG A 51 23.25 1.16 -6.27
N TYR A 52 23.36 0.27 -7.24
CA TYR A 52 22.40 -0.79 -7.47
C TYR A 52 23.07 -2.16 -7.30
N ASN A 53 22.47 -2.99 -6.45
CA ASN A 53 22.81 -4.39 -6.30
C ASN A 53 21.90 -5.23 -7.19
N PHE A 54 22.48 -6.06 -8.06
CA PHE A 54 21.70 -6.98 -8.88
C PHE A 54 22.23 -8.41 -8.77
N ARG A 55 21.35 -9.37 -9.05
CA ARG A 55 21.67 -10.79 -9.05
C ARG A 55 21.38 -11.38 -10.43
N VAL A 56 22.40 -11.96 -11.05
CA VAL A 56 22.27 -12.60 -12.36
C VAL A 56 21.93 -14.08 -12.14
N TYR A 57 20.74 -14.50 -12.55
CA TYR A 57 20.37 -15.92 -12.60
C TYR A 57 20.68 -16.48 -13.99
N ASN A 58 21.55 -17.49 -14.06
CA ASN A 58 21.88 -18.14 -15.32
C ASN A 58 20.89 -19.29 -15.59
N SER A 59 19.94 -19.09 -16.51
CA SER A 59 18.84 -20.02 -16.81
C SER A 59 19.18 -21.06 -17.88
N ARG A 60 20.37 -21.67 -17.83
CA ARG A 60 20.72 -22.83 -18.67
C ARG A 60 21.55 -23.86 -17.92
N ARG A 61 20.88 -24.75 -17.18
CA ARG A 61 21.21 -26.18 -16.96
C ARG A 61 20.29 -26.76 -15.88
N SER A 62 19.15 -27.32 -16.30
CA SER A 62 18.39 -28.32 -15.56
C SER A 62 18.70 -29.71 -16.12
N ARG A 63 19.48 -30.51 -15.38
CA ARG A 63 19.46 -31.99 -15.41
C ARG A 63 19.94 -32.48 -14.03
N SER A 64 19.05 -33.13 -13.28
CA SER A 64 19.27 -33.81 -11.98
C SER A 64 20.25 -35.00 -12.08
N PRO A 65 20.60 -35.72 -10.99
CA PRO A 65 20.88 -35.33 -9.59
C PRO A 65 22.28 -35.82 -9.13
N ALA A 66 22.94 -35.11 -8.21
CA ALA A 66 24.16 -35.62 -7.55
C ALA A 66 23.83 -36.20 -6.16
N ARG A 67 24.09 -37.51 -6.00
CA ARG A 67 24.19 -38.26 -4.73
C ARG A 67 25.53 -37.97 -4.02
N PHE A 68 25.69 -38.54 -2.82
CA PHE A 68 26.80 -38.53 -1.83
C PHE A 68 26.58 -37.51 -0.69
N GLY A 69 26.62 -37.84 0.60
CA GLY A 69 26.83 -39.10 1.34
C GLY A 69 26.54 -38.82 2.83
N SER A 70 26.15 -39.84 3.59
CA SER A 70 25.79 -39.75 5.02
C SER A 70 27.01 -39.90 5.94
N PRO A 71 27.07 -39.16 7.07
CA PRO A 71 27.81 -39.59 8.25
C PRO A 71 26.89 -40.07 9.37
N THR A 72 27.31 -41.15 10.02
CA THR A 72 26.67 -41.85 11.14
C THR A 72 26.76 -41.11 12.48
N ARG A 73 25.88 -41.54 13.38
CA ARG A 73 25.38 -41.00 14.66
C ARG A 73 26.36 -41.04 15.85
N SER A 74 26.20 -40.11 16.80
CA SER A 74 26.43 -40.36 18.24
C SER A 74 25.63 -39.43 19.18
N GLY A 75 24.74 -40.01 20.01
CA GLY A 75 24.42 -39.56 21.39
C GLY A 75 23.43 -38.41 21.63
N PRO A 76 22.54 -38.48 22.65
CA PRO A 76 21.31 -37.68 22.67
C PRO A 76 21.43 -36.37 23.47
N THR A 77 20.98 -35.26 22.90
CA THR A 77 20.56 -34.09 23.68
C THR A 77 19.09 -33.84 23.43
N LYS A 78 18.30 -33.92 24.50
CA LYS A 78 16.87 -33.65 24.54
C LYS A 78 16.62 -32.25 23.96
N ARG A 79 16.10 -32.20 22.74
CA ARG A 79 15.52 -30.99 22.14
C ARG A 79 14.03 -31.27 21.96
N THR A 80 13.26 -30.78 22.91
CA THR A 80 11.81 -30.64 22.82
C THR A 80 11.48 -29.91 21.52
N ALA A 81 10.88 -30.64 20.59
CA ALA A 81 10.35 -30.09 19.36
C ALA A 81 9.13 -29.22 19.69
N LEU A 82 9.30 -27.91 19.66
CA LEU A 82 8.19 -26.97 19.44
C LEU A 82 7.94 -26.86 17.94
N GLY A 83 7.47 -27.97 17.36
CA GLY A 83 6.75 -27.99 16.10
C GLY A 83 5.27 -28.01 16.45
N GLY A 84 4.65 -26.85 16.49
CA GLY A 84 3.22 -26.73 16.73
C GLY A 84 2.69 -25.46 16.09
N LYS A 85 1.88 -25.61 15.04
CA LYS A 85 0.95 -24.54 14.63
C LYS A 85 0.20 -24.11 15.89
N VAL A 86 0.45 -22.89 16.35
CA VAL A 86 -0.33 -22.30 17.45
C VAL A 86 -1.77 -22.19 16.94
N PRO A 87 -2.75 -22.79 17.62
CA PRO A 87 -4.10 -22.82 17.10
C PRO A 87 -4.68 -21.41 17.16
N THR A 88 -5.24 -20.98 16.03
CA THR A 88 -5.95 -19.72 15.75
C THR A 88 -7.29 -19.63 16.53
N MET A 89 -7.27 -19.95 17.82
CA MET A 89 -8.44 -20.10 18.70
C MET A 89 -8.81 -18.80 19.46
N SER A 90 -7.97 -17.77 19.38
CA SER A 90 -8.07 -16.51 20.13
C SER A 90 -9.23 -15.61 19.64
N LEU A 91 -9.36 -15.43 18.32
CA LEU A 91 -10.40 -14.62 17.68
C LEU A 91 -11.84 -15.14 17.88
N ALA A 92 -12.03 -16.46 17.94
CA ALA A 92 -13.36 -17.05 18.12
C ALA A 92 -13.95 -16.71 19.50
N ARG A 93 -13.10 -16.59 20.52
CA ARG A 93 -13.50 -16.19 21.88
C ARG A 93 -13.73 -14.70 21.98
N PHE A 94 -12.86 -13.91 21.38
CA PHE A 94 -13.03 -12.45 21.31
C PHE A 94 -14.32 -12.05 20.58
N SER A 95 -14.73 -12.82 19.57
CA SER A 95 -15.97 -12.58 18.82
C SER A 95 -17.24 -12.84 19.64
N LYS A 96 -17.16 -13.62 20.72
CA LYS A 96 -18.28 -13.92 21.63
C LYS A 96 -18.38 -12.97 22.82
N LEU A 97 -17.45 -12.02 22.95
CA LEU A 97 -17.45 -11.03 24.01
C LEU A 97 -18.67 -10.10 23.86
N ASP A 98 -19.11 -9.52 24.98
CA ASP A 98 -20.04 -8.41 24.97
C ASP A 98 -19.60 -7.33 23.95
N PRO A 99 -20.50 -6.86 23.05
CA PRO A 99 -20.14 -5.90 22.00
C PRO A 99 -19.55 -4.59 22.54
N ALA A 100 -20.02 -4.07 23.67
CA ALA A 100 -19.50 -2.84 24.25
C ALA A 100 -18.08 -3.05 24.79
N LYS A 101 -17.84 -4.19 25.45
CA LYS A 101 -16.48 -4.55 25.89
C LYS A 101 -15.53 -4.75 24.70
N LYS A 102 -16.01 -5.36 23.61
CA LYS A 102 -15.24 -5.57 22.38
C LYS A 102 -14.83 -4.23 21.77
N ALA A 103 -15.80 -3.32 21.64
CA ALA A 103 -15.58 -1.97 21.13
C ALA A 103 -14.60 -1.19 22.00
N GLN A 104 -14.68 -1.30 23.33
CA GLN A 104 -13.74 -0.67 24.26
C GLN A 104 -12.30 -1.15 24.02
N ILE A 105 -12.09 -2.47 23.92
CA ILE A 105 -10.76 -3.06 23.72
C ILE A 105 -10.16 -2.62 22.39
N ILE A 106 -10.95 -2.70 21.30
CA ILE A 106 -10.52 -2.24 19.98
C ILE A 106 -10.19 -0.76 20.03
N ARG A 107 -11.03 0.09 20.62
CA ARG A 107 -10.78 1.54 20.72
C ARG A 107 -9.44 1.84 21.39
N VAL A 108 -9.18 1.26 22.57
CA VAL A 108 -7.94 1.50 23.32
C VAL A 108 -6.72 0.99 22.55
N ALA A 109 -6.83 -0.17 21.89
CA ALA A 109 -5.76 -0.70 21.07
C ALA A 109 -5.50 0.18 19.84
N THR A 110 -6.55 0.64 19.15
CA THR A 110 -6.47 1.60 18.03
C THR A 110 -5.75 2.88 18.47
N GLU A 111 -6.08 3.44 19.64
CA GLU A 111 -5.42 4.63 20.18
C GLU A 111 -3.90 4.42 20.38
N GLU A 112 -3.50 3.31 21.01
CA GLU A 112 -2.08 2.98 21.24
C GLU A 112 -1.32 2.78 19.90
N PHE A 113 -1.90 2.05 18.94
CA PHE A 113 -1.27 1.83 17.64
C PHE A 113 -1.22 3.08 16.77
N ALA A 114 -2.24 3.94 16.83
CA ALA A 114 -2.28 5.22 16.13
C ALA A 114 -1.23 6.19 16.67
N GLU A 115 -1.00 6.19 17.99
CA GLU A 115 -0.01 7.05 18.63
C GLU A 115 1.44 6.59 18.42
N ARG A 116 1.69 5.29 18.51
CA ARG A 116 3.06 4.78 18.65
C ARG A 116 3.54 3.98 17.45
N GLY A 117 2.62 3.54 16.60
CA GLY A 117 2.86 2.52 15.58
C GLY A 117 3.03 1.13 16.19
N TYR A 118 3.05 0.11 15.33
CA TYR A 118 3.17 -1.30 15.75
C TYR A 118 4.39 -1.56 16.64
N GLU A 119 5.58 -1.10 16.24
CA GLU A 119 6.84 -1.40 16.93
C GLU A 119 6.85 -0.92 18.38
N ARG A 120 6.40 0.32 18.62
CA ARG A 120 6.47 0.98 19.93
C ARG A 120 5.20 0.85 20.76
N ALA A 121 4.14 0.25 20.22
CA ALA A 121 2.92 -0.04 20.95
C ALA A 121 3.15 -1.12 22.03
N SER A 122 2.50 -0.96 23.18
CA SER A 122 2.66 -1.86 24.32
C SER A 122 1.35 -2.53 24.73
N LEU A 123 1.34 -3.86 24.77
CA LEU A 123 0.21 -4.64 25.31
C LEU A 123 -0.09 -4.27 26.78
N ASN A 124 0.94 -3.98 27.58
CA ASN A 124 0.75 -3.59 28.98
C ASN A 124 0.03 -2.23 29.10
N ARG A 125 0.29 -1.28 28.19
CA ARG A 125 -0.44 0.00 28.19
C ARG A 125 -1.89 -0.20 27.78
N ILE A 126 -2.14 -1.06 26.80
CA ILE A 126 -3.49 -1.42 26.38
C ILE A 126 -4.25 -2.11 27.53
N LEU A 127 -3.60 -3.01 28.27
CA LEU A 127 -4.16 -3.65 29.47
C LEU A 127 -4.63 -2.63 30.50
N VAL A 128 -3.73 -1.74 30.91
CA VAL A 128 -4.01 -0.71 31.93
C VAL A 128 -5.15 0.21 31.47
N ARG A 129 -5.12 0.69 30.22
CA ARG A 129 -6.14 1.60 29.67
C ARG A 129 -7.49 0.93 29.43
N SER A 130 -7.52 -0.36 29.12
CA SER A 130 -8.76 -1.13 28.88
C SER A 130 -9.41 -1.67 30.17
N GLY A 131 -8.72 -1.53 31.31
CA GLY A 131 -9.14 -2.12 32.59
C GLY A 131 -9.14 -3.64 32.57
N MET A 132 -8.34 -4.25 31.70
CA MET A 132 -8.23 -5.70 31.59
C MET A 132 -7.09 -6.23 32.44
N SER A 133 -7.28 -7.42 33.02
CA SER A 133 -6.17 -8.17 33.62
C SER A 133 -5.27 -8.73 32.51
N LYS A 134 -3.98 -8.94 32.85
CA LYS A 134 -3.02 -9.59 31.94
C LYS A 134 -3.56 -10.93 31.43
N GLY A 135 -4.08 -11.78 32.32
CA GLY A 135 -4.66 -13.07 31.96
C GLY A 135 -5.83 -12.96 30.99
N SER A 136 -6.69 -11.95 31.17
CA SER A 136 -7.85 -11.72 30.28
C SER A 136 -7.45 -11.34 28.86
N LEU A 137 -6.40 -10.53 28.65
CA LEU A 137 -5.98 -10.18 27.30
C LEU A 137 -5.32 -11.36 26.59
N TYR A 138 -4.43 -12.08 27.26
CA TYR A 138 -3.80 -13.28 26.71
C TYR A 138 -4.79 -14.43 26.49
N TYR A 139 -5.97 -14.38 27.12
CA TYR A 139 -7.07 -15.28 26.83
C TYR A 139 -7.73 -14.98 25.46
N TYR A 140 -7.74 -13.72 25.01
CA TYR A 140 -8.37 -13.30 23.74
C TYR A 140 -7.40 -13.09 22.59
N PHE A 141 -6.13 -12.81 22.87
CA PHE A 141 -5.10 -12.53 21.86
C PHE A 141 -3.85 -13.31 22.20
N ALA A 142 -3.28 -13.98 21.21
CA ALA A 142 -2.04 -14.73 21.41
C ALA A 142 -0.86 -13.80 21.74
N ASP A 143 -0.77 -12.67 21.04
CA ASP A 143 0.32 -11.71 21.16
C ASP A 143 -0.08 -10.32 20.60
N LYS A 144 0.92 -9.44 20.41
CA LYS A 144 0.75 -8.09 19.85
C LYS A 144 0.37 -8.13 18.37
N ASP A 145 0.85 -9.13 17.62
CA ASP A 145 0.55 -9.31 16.20
C ASP A 145 -0.94 -9.61 16.00
N ASP A 146 -1.47 -10.56 16.76
CA ASP A 146 -2.88 -10.96 16.73
C ASP A 146 -3.81 -9.79 17.08
N LEU A 147 -3.48 -9.02 18.12
CA LEU A 147 -4.24 -7.82 18.48
C LEU A 147 -4.16 -6.74 17.38
N TYR A 148 -2.99 -6.50 16.80
CA TYR A 148 -2.82 -5.51 15.75
C TYR A 148 -3.60 -5.88 14.48
N ARG A 149 -3.53 -7.14 14.05
CA ARG A 149 -4.34 -7.70 12.95
C ARG A 149 -5.83 -7.53 13.22
N THR A 150 -6.27 -7.79 14.44
CA THR A 150 -7.67 -7.60 14.84
C THR A 150 -8.11 -6.14 14.74
N VAL A 151 -7.27 -5.21 15.17
CA VAL A 151 -7.52 -3.76 15.06
C VAL A 151 -7.60 -3.32 13.59
N LEU A 152 -6.64 -3.70 12.76
CA LEU A 152 -6.64 -3.36 11.34
C LEU A 152 -7.84 -3.95 10.61
N LYS A 153 -8.21 -5.19 10.93
CA LYS A 153 -9.41 -5.83 10.38
C LYS A 153 -10.69 -5.12 10.80
N ALA A 154 -10.80 -4.72 12.07
CA ALA A 154 -11.96 -3.96 12.55
C ALA A 154 -12.06 -2.60 11.86
N TYR A 155 -10.92 -1.93 11.64
CA TYR A 155 -10.84 -0.70 10.86
C TYR A 155 -11.26 -0.92 9.40
N SER A 156 -10.74 -1.96 8.74
CA SER A 156 -11.06 -2.24 7.34
C SER A 156 -12.53 -2.64 7.12
N ASP A 157 -13.09 -3.47 8.00
CA ASP A 157 -14.51 -3.83 7.96
C ASP A 157 -15.40 -2.57 8.12
N ARG A 158 -15.01 -1.64 9.01
CA ARG A 158 -15.74 -0.36 9.20
C ARG A 158 -15.61 0.57 8.00
N MET A 159 -14.41 0.72 7.44
CA MET A 159 -14.20 1.52 6.23
C MET A 159 -15.00 0.96 5.05
N LEU A 160 -15.03 -0.36 4.89
CA LEU A 160 -15.83 -1.01 3.87
C LEU A 160 -17.33 -0.72 4.04
N GLN A 161 -17.85 -0.73 5.28
CA GLN A 161 -19.24 -0.37 5.58
C GLN A 161 -19.55 1.10 5.23
N ILE A 162 -18.62 2.01 5.51
CA ILE A 162 -18.74 3.44 5.17
C ILE A 162 -18.77 3.60 3.65
N TRP A 163 -17.90 2.89 2.94
CA TRP A 163 -17.83 2.92 1.47
C TRP A 163 -19.07 2.33 0.81
N SER A 164 -19.66 1.27 1.39
CA SER A 164 -20.86 0.63 0.88
C SER A 164 -22.17 1.31 1.28
N GLY A 165 -22.13 2.40 2.05
CA GLY A 165 -23.33 3.04 2.59
C GLY A 165 -24.13 2.12 3.53
N GLY A 166 -23.46 1.21 4.23
CA GLY A 166 -24.08 0.28 5.17
C GLY A 166 -24.58 -1.05 4.57
N SER A 167 -24.49 -1.24 3.24
CA SER A 167 -24.83 -2.53 2.62
C SER A 167 -23.70 -3.55 2.74
N SER A 168 -24.01 -4.80 3.10
CA SER A 168 -23.02 -5.85 3.41
C SER A 168 -22.10 -6.20 2.23
N LYS A 169 -20.79 -6.34 2.50
CA LYS A 169 -19.67 -7.07 1.82
C LYS A 169 -19.72 -7.48 0.33
N GLN A 170 -20.63 -6.96 -0.47
CA GLN A 170 -20.65 -7.11 -1.92
C GLN A 170 -20.08 -5.84 -2.56
N ILE A 171 -20.07 -5.76 -3.89
CA ILE A 171 -19.69 -4.58 -4.67
C ILE A 171 -20.94 -3.68 -4.77
N PRO A 172 -21.31 -2.77 -3.84
CA PRO A 172 -22.69 -2.29 -3.78
C PRO A 172 -22.80 -0.86 -4.32
N ALA A 173 -21.70 -0.09 -4.39
CA ALA A 173 -21.73 1.24 -4.98
C ALA A 173 -21.52 1.19 -6.50
N PHE A 174 -20.53 0.45 -7.00
CA PHE A 174 -20.14 0.53 -8.41
C PHE A 174 -20.82 -0.51 -9.33
N SER A 175 -21.24 -1.68 -8.82
CA SER A 175 -21.81 -2.73 -9.69
C SER A 175 -23.10 -2.29 -10.40
N GLN A 176 -23.88 -1.40 -9.77
CA GLN A 176 -25.15 -0.91 -10.27
C GLN A 176 -25.01 0.33 -11.17
N ILE A 177 -23.88 1.04 -11.12
CA ILE A 177 -23.61 2.26 -11.89
C ILE A 177 -23.59 1.96 -13.37
N ARG A 178 -24.44 2.59 -14.16
CA ARG A 178 -24.57 2.29 -15.60
C ARG A 178 -23.97 3.37 -16.50
N THR A 179 -23.70 4.56 -15.97
CA THR A 179 -23.21 5.70 -16.77
C THR A 179 -21.87 6.24 -16.24
N PRO A 180 -21.06 6.89 -17.10
CA PRO A 180 -19.85 7.60 -16.66
C PRO A 180 -20.12 8.69 -15.63
N GLU A 181 -21.25 9.40 -15.72
CA GLU A 181 -21.61 10.47 -14.80
C GLU A 181 -21.87 9.90 -13.39
N GLU A 182 -22.63 8.82 -13.30
CA GLU A 182 -22.87 8.08 -12.05
C GLU A 182 -21.56 7.54 -11.46
N TYR A 183 -20.64 7.07 -12.31
CA TYR A 183 -19.34 6.55 -11.90
C TYR A 183 -18.50 7.60 -11.18
N TRP A 184 -18.39 8.80 -11.76
CA TRP A 184 -17.63 9.88 -11.14
C TRP A 184 -18.32 10.44 -9.91
N ALA A 185 -19.65 10.56 -9.92
CA ALA A 185 -20.41 10.95 -8.74
C ALA A 185 -20.22 9.97 -7.57
N ALA A 186 -20.16 8.67 -7.84
CA ALA A 186 -19.90 7.66 -6.82
C ALA A 186 -18.48 7.75 -6.24
N TRP A 187 -17.48 8.07 -7.06
CA TRP A 187 -16.13 8.36 -6.58
C TRP A 187 -16.10 9.58 -5.65
N VAL A 188 -16.79 10.68 -6.00
CA VAL A 188 -16.85 11.88 -5.14
C VAL A 188 -17.52 11.52 -3.81
N GLN A 189 -18.66 10.84 -3.84
CA GLN A 189 -19.34 10.38 -2.63
C GLN A 189 -18.47 9.47 -1.77
N HIS A 190 -17.70 8.55 -2.40
CA HIS A 190 -16.77 7.68 -1.68
C HIS A 190 -15.72 8.48 -0.92
N TRP A 191 -15.06 9.44 -1.58
CA TRP A 191 -14.08 10.31 -0.95
C TRP A 191 -14.70 11.18 0.15
N GLN A 192 -15.86 11.78 -0.09
CA GLN A 192 -16.56 12.58 0.92
C GLN A 192 -16.89 11.77 2.18
N ARG A 193 -17.40 10.53 2.02
CA ARG A 193 -17.67 9.63 3.15
C ARG A 193 -16.41 9.26 3.90
N SER A 194 -15.33 8.94 3.19
CA SER A 194 -14.03 8.59 3.78
C SER A 194 -13.42 9.75 4.57
N LEU A 195 -13.37 10.94 3.96
CA LEU A 195 -12.85 12.16 4.59
C LEU A 195 -13.70 12.59 5.78
N GLY A 196 -15.02 12.63 5.63
CA GLY A 196 -15.94 12.96 6.72
C GLY A 196 -15.92 11.95 7.87
N ASN A 197 -15.67 10.66 7.59
CA ASN A 197 -15.44 9.68 8.66
C ASN A 197 -14.18 10.01 9.46
N HIS A 198 -13.08 10.33 8.78
CA HIS A 198 -11.83 10.68 9.43
C HIS A 198 -11.93 11.96 10.26
N GLU A 199 -12.75 12.94 9.85
CA GLU A 199 -13.03 14.13 10.67
C GLU A 199 -13.79 13.79 11.96
N ARG A 200 -14.77 12.87 11.89
CA ARG A 200 -15.56 12.44 13.06
C ARG A 200 -14.82 11.46 13.96
N ASN A 201 -13.84 10.74 13.42
CA ASN A 201 -13.09 9.68 14.10
C ASN A 201 -11.57 9.96 14.04
N PRO A 202 -11.07 10.95 14.80
CA PRO A 202 -9.67 11.39 14.73
C PRO A 202 -8.66 10.29 15.09
N VAL A 203 -9.05 9.34 15.95
CA VAL A 203 -8.22 8.19 16.30
C VAL A 203 -8.02 7.27 15.09
N GLU A 204 -9.08 6.98 14.34
CA GLU A 204 -9.00 6.16 13.12
C GLU A 204 -8.25 6.90 12.00
N ALA A 205 -8.47 8.21 11.86
CA ALA A 205 -7.71 9.04 10.94
C ALA A 205 -6.20 9.01 11.23
N LYS A 206 -5.83 9.05 12.51
CA LYS A 206 -4.44 8.93 12.95
C LYS A 206 -3.87 7.54 12.69
N LEU A 207 -4.65 6.48 12.93
CA LEU A 207 -4.26 5.10 12.56
C LEU A 207 -4.01 4.98 11.06
N PHE A 208 -4.92 5.52 10.24
CA PHE A 208 -4.79 5.53 8.79
C PHE A 208 -3.51 6.25 8.34
N GLY A 209 -3.28 7.48 8.83
CA GLY A 209 -2.05 8.23 8.54
C GLY A 209 -0.79 7.46 8.97
N GLN A 210 -0.83 6.76 10.10
CA GLN A 210 0.27 5.90 10.54
C GLN A 210 0.52 4.74 9.56
N CYS A 211 -0.53 4.10 9.05
CA CYS A 211 -0.43 3.04 8.05
C CYS A 211 0.18 3.56 6.74
N ILE A 212 -0.24 4.74 6.27
CA ILE A 212 0.28 5.39 5.06
C ILE A 212 1.79 5.70 5.21
N ARG A 213 2.20 6.26 6.35
CA ARG A 213 3.62 6.55 6.62
C ARG A 213 4.49 5.30 6.64
N GLN A 214 4.02 4.22 7.28
CA GLN A 214 4.76 2.95 7.36
C GLN A 214 4.93 2.28 5.99
N ARG A 215 3.90 2.36 5.14
CA ARG A 215 3.99 1.87 3.76
C ARG A 215 5.00 2.65 2.93
N ALA A 216 5.01 3.97 3.06
CA ALA A 216 5.94 4.83 2.35
C ALA A 216 7.40 4.65 2.80
N SER A 217 7.67 4.25 4.05
CA SER A 217 9.01 4.01 4.57
C SER A 217 9.57 2.60 4.29
N GLY A 218 8.80 1.72 3.62
CA GLY A 218 9.20 0.33 3.36
C GLY A 218 9.19 -0.58 4.60
N THR A 219 8.76 -0.06 5.75
CA THR A 219 8.62 -0.78 7.03
C THR A 219 7.15 -1.17 7.26
N SER A 220 6.58 -1.88 6.28
CA SER A 220 5.21 -2.37 6.33
C SER A 220 5.13 -3.66 7.13
N HIS A 221 4.32 -3.64 8.18
CA HIS A 221 3.87 -4.85 8.84
C HIS A 221 3.11 -5.76 7.84
N PRO A 222 3.28 -7.09 7.84
CA PRO A 222 2.59 -7.98 6.89
C PRO A 222 1.07 -7.78 6.83
N ALA A 223 0.42 -7.56 7.98
CA ALA A 223 -1.00 -7.24 8.05
C ALA A 223 -1.42 -5.98 7.26
N LEU A 224 -0.54 -4.98 7.13
CA LEU A 224 -0.80 -3.81 6.29
C LEU A 224 -0.69 -4.14 4.80
N THR A 225 0.25 -5.02 4.44
CA THR A 225 0.41 -5.51 3.06
C THR A 225 -0.80 -6.36 2.64
N GLU A 226 -1.31 -7.20 3.54
CA GLU A 226 -2.53 -7.98 3.31
C GLU A 226 -3.75 -7.06 3.10
N LEU A 227 -3.93 -6.07 3.98
CA LEU A 227 -4.98 -5.07 3.83
C LEU A 227 -4.85 -4.24 2.53
N ALA A 228 -3.62 -3.90 2.16
CA ALA A 228 -3.33 -3.20 0.91
C ALA A 228 -3.76 -4.02 -0.31
N ALA A 229 -3.53 -5.34 -0.29
CA ALA A 229 -3.90 -6.23 -1.37
C ALA A 229 -5.43 -6.31 -1.52
N GLU A 230 -6.18 -6.39 -0.42
CA GLU A 230 -7.66 -6.37 -0.46
C GLU A 230 -8.19 -5.07 -1.08
N LEU A 231 -7.65 -3.92 -0.68
CA LEU A 231 -8.01 -2.63 -1.28
C LEU A 231 -7.65 -2.59 -2.78
N ARG A 232 -6.50 -3.17 -3.15
CA ARG A 232 -6.05 -3.23 -4.54
C ARG A 232 -6.98 -4.04 -5.42
N GLU A 233 -7.42 -5.20 -4.97
CA GLU A 233 -8.42 -5.99 -5.70
C GLU A 233 -9.74 -5.22 -5.84
N TRP A 234 -10.17 -4.52 -4.79
CA TRP A 234 -11.38 -3.70 -4.85
C TRP A 234 -11.28 -2.57 -5.88
N VAL A 235 -10.19 -1.79 -5.88
CA VAL A 235 -9.97 -0.72 -6.87
C VAL A 235 -9.90 -1.27 -8.29
N ARG A 236 -9.27 -2.44 -8.49
CA ARG A 236 -9.23 -3.11 -9.80
C ARG A 236 -10.65 -3.36 -10.33
N GLU A 237 -11.54 -3.90 -9.49
CA GLU A 237 -12.93 -4.16 -9.90
C GLU A 237 -13.70 -2.87 -10.20
N VAL A 238 -13.43 -1.79 -9.48
CA VAL A 238 -14.00 -0.47 -9.76
C VAL A 238 -13.51 0.07 -11.11
N LEU A 239 -12.21 -0.01 -11.40
CA LEU A 239 -11.65 0.40 -12.69
C LEU A 239 -12.23 -0.42 -13.85
N LYS A 240 -12.34 -1.74 -13.69
CA LYS A 240 -12.99 -2.63 -14.68
C LYS A 240 -14.45 -2.27 -14.91
N ARG A 241 -15.16 -1.84 -13.86
CA ARG A 241 -16.53 -1.34 -14.03
C ARG A 241 -16.53 -0.06 -14.85
N GLY A 242 -15.65 0.88 -14.54
CA GLY A 242 -15.48 2.12 -15.30
C GLY A 242 -15.17 1.86 -16.78
N GLN A 243 -14.36 0.85 -17.09
CA GLN A 243 -14.05 0.46 -18.48
C GLN A 243 -15.28 -0.07 -19.22
N ARG A 244 -16.09 -0.92 -18.56
CA ARG A 244 -17.31 -1.50 -19.14
C ARG A 244 -18.37 -0.46 -19.54
N ILE A 245 -18.39 0.69 -18.86
CA ILE A 245 -19.38 1.75 -19.08
C ILE A 245 -18.77 2.97 -19.81
N GLY A 246 -17.52 2.89 -20.25
CA GLY A 246 -16.83 3.97 -20.98
C GLY A 246 -16.35 5.15 -20.12
N ALA A 247 -16.38 5.04 -18.78
CA ALA A 247 -15.88 6.06 -17.87
C ALA A 247 -14.34 6.05 -17.74
N VAL A 248 -13.74 4.86 -17.93
CA VAL A 248 -12.30 4.62 -17.82
C VAL A 248 -11.77 4.15 -19.16
N ARG A 249 -10.59 4.63 -19.52
CA ARG A 249 -9.87 4.30 -20.75
C ARG A 249 -9.49 2.81 -20.83
N THR A 250 -9.42 2.31 -22.05
CA THR A 250 -9.11 0.91 -22.36
C THR A 250 -7.87 0.75 -23.25
N ASP A 251 -7.21 1.86 -23.60
CA ASP A 251 -6.01 1.91 -24.43
C ASP A 251 -4.70 1.66 -23.66
N LEU A 252 -4.75 1.58 -22.33
CA LEU A 252 -3.61 1.28 -21.46
C LEU A 252 -3.77 -0.07 -20.76
N ALA A 253 -2.64 -0.68 -20.41
CA ALA A 253 -2.62 -1.92 -19.64
C ALA A 253 -3.30 -1.75 -18.28
N GLU A 254 -4.08 -2.75 -17.86
CA GLU A 254 -4.83 -2.75 -16.59
C GLU A 254 -3.92 -2.49 -15.38
N GLU A 255 -2.79 -3.19 -15.30
CA GLU A 255 -1.85 -3.01 -14.19
C GLU A 255 -1.26 -1.59 -14.14
N LEU A 256 -1.03 -0.95 -15.29
CA LEU A 256 -0.56 0.43 -15.33
C LEU A 256 -1.63 1.41 -14.80
N LEU A 257 -2.90 1.22 -15.19
CA LEU A 257 -4.01 2.03 -14.68
C LEU A 257 -4.18 1.86 -13.17
N LEU A 258 -4.06 0.62 -12.69
CA LEU A 258 -4.14 0.29 -11.27
C LEU A 258 -3.01 0.92 -10.48
N ASP A 259 -1.76 0.75 -10.92
CA ASP A 259 -0.58 1.34 -10.27
C ASP A 259 -0.62 2.86 -10.28
N ALA A 260 -1.00 3.48 -11.39
CA ALA A 260 -1.13 4.94 -11.48
C ALA A 260 -2.23 5.47 -10.54
N SER A 261 -3.36 4.76 -10.46
CA SER A 261 -4.45 5.12 -9.54
C SER A 261 -3.99 5.04 -8.08
N PHE A 262 -3.35 3.94 -7.68
CA PHE A 262 -2.80 3.79 -6.33
C PHE A 262 -1.71 4.81 -6.00
N GLY A 263 -0.79 5.05 -6.93
CA GLY A 263 0.27 6.05 -6.73
C GLY A 263 -0.30 7.44 -6.50
N MET A 264 -1.36 7.81 -7.22
CA MET A 264 -2.07 9.07 -7.00
C MET A 264 -2.79 9.07 -5.64
N MET A 265 -3.55 8.03 -5.31
CA MET A 265 -4.28 7.92 -4.04
C MET A 265 -3.33 8.00 -2.83
N GLU A 266 -2.23 7.23 -2.85
CA GLU A 266 -1.22 7.26 -1.78
C GLU A 266 -0.55 8.64 -1.68
N GLY A 267 -0.28 9.29 -2.81
CA GLY A 267 0.23 10.67 -2.85
C GLY A 267 -0.75 11.66 -2.21
N PHE A 268 -2.03 11.54 -2.53
CA PHE A 268 -3.10 12.38 -1.98
C PHE A 268 -3.30 12.14 -0.48
N ASP A 269 -3.32 10.89 -0.03
CA ASP A 269 -3.45 10.53 1.39
C ASP A 269 -2.29 11.07 2.24
N ARG A 270 -1.05 11.02 1.70
CA ARG A 270 0.12 11.63 2.34
C ARG A 270 0.02 13.14 2.43
N TRP A 271 -0.53 13.80 1.42
CA TRP A 271 -0.77 15.23 1.44
C TRP A 271 -1.85 15.60 2.46
N LEU A 272 -2.97 14.87 2.49
CA LEU A 272 -4.03 15.05 3.50
C LEU A 272 -3.54 14.85 4.93
N ASP A 273 -2.70 13.85 5.17
CA ASP A 273 -2.09 13.62 6.49
C ASP A 273 -1.26 14.83 6.95
N LYS A 274 -0.56 15.52 6.03
CA LYS A 274 0.15 16.77 6.33
C LYS A 274 -0.81 17.92 6.61
N CYS A 275 -1.87 18.10 5.82
CA CYS A 275 -2.89 19.13 6.07
C CYS A 275 -3.55 18.95 7.45
N ARG A 276 -3.87 17.71 7.83
CA ARG A 276 -4.42 17.44 9.17
C ARG A 276 -3.43 17.78 10.29
N GLN A 277 -2.14 17.51 10.08
CA GLN A 277 -1.10 17.87 11.06
C GLN A 277 -0.87 19.39 11.15
N SER A 278 -1.11 20.16 10.09
CA SER A 278 -1.09 21.63 10.12
C SER A 278 -2.38 22.26 10.67
N GLY A 279 -3.40 21.44 10.98
CA GLY A 279 -4.70 21.91 11.48
C GLY A 279 -5.69 22.31 10.40
N GLU A 280 -5.33 22.17 9.11
CA GLU A 280 -6.26 22.36 8.01
C GLU A 280 -7.30 21.23 8.01
N THR A 281 -8.57 21.58 8.24
CA THR A 281 -9.71 20.64 8.35
C THR A 281 -10.98 21.30 7.80
N GLY A 282 -12.09 20.55 7.68
CA GLY A 282 -13.40 21.10 7.30
C GLY A 282 -13.59 21.35 5.80
N ARG A 283 -12.66 20.86 4.95
CA ARG A 283 -12.67 21.02 3.49
C ARG A 283 -13.02 19.70 2.76
N THR A 284 -13.81 18.85 3.41
CA THR A 284 -14.14 17.49 2.95
C THR A 284 -14.68 17.45 1.52
N GLU A 285 -15.61 18.34 1.16
CA GLU A 285 -16.21 18.39 -0.18
C GLU A 285 -15.18 18.79 -1.24
N GLU A 286 -14.46 19.89 -1.00
CA GLU A 286 -13.42 20.39 -1.91
C GLU A 286 -12.30 19.37 -2.13
N TRP A 287 -11.84 18.70 -1.07
CA TRP A 287 -10.78 17.70 -1.17
C TRP A 287 -11.25 16.43 -1.87
N ALA A 288 -12.51 16.04 -1.73
CA ALA A 288 -13.07 14.92 -2.47
C ALA A 288 -13.12 15.22 -3.98
N GLU A 289 -13.62 16.40 -4.36
CA GLU A 289 -13.61 16.90 -5.74
C GLU A 289 -12.18 16.92 -6.32
N LEU A 290 -11.22 17.44 -5.54
CA LEU A 290 -9.81 17.47 -5.94
C LEU A 290 -9.24 16.06 -6.19
N ALA A 291 -9.48 15.12 -5.26
CA ALA A 291 -9.01 13.74 -5.37
C ALA A 291 -9.55 13.07 -6.63
N VAL A 292 -10.86 13.22 -6.88
CA VAL A 292 -11.52 12.63 -8.05
C VAL A 292 -11.08 13.32 -9.34
N GLY A 293 -10.91 14.64 -9.34
CA GLY A 293 -10.38 15.38 -10.49
C GLY A 293 -8.95 14.96 -10.86
N LEU A 294 -8.10 14.62 -9.88
CA LEU A 294 -6.78 14.05 -10.13
C LEU A 294 -6.88 12.63 -10.70
N LEU A 295 -7.68 11.76 -10.10
CA LEU A 295 -7.89 10.39 -10.58
C LEU A 295 -8.43 10.38 -12.01
N ARG A 296 -9.45 11.19 -12.28
CA ARG A 296 -10.13 11.26 -13.57
C ARG A 296 -9.16 11.58 -14.69
N ARG A 297 -8.27 12.56 -14.53
CA ARG A 297 -7.26 12.91 -15.55
C ARG A 297 -6.29 11.78 -15.88
N ILE A 298 -6.06 10.85 -14.95
CA ILE A 298 -5.19 9.70 -15.17
C ILE A 298 -5.91 8.64 -16.02
N VAL A 299 -7.17 8.37 -15.71
CA VAL A 299 -7.87 7.18 -16.18
C VAL A 299 -9.00 7.44 -17.18
N GLU A 300 -9.40 8.69 -17.42
CA GLU A 300 -10.46 8.98 -18.40
C GLU A 300 -10.01 8.72 -19.84
N PRO A 301 -10.94 8.39 -20.77
CA PRO A 301 -10.61 8.17 -22.17
C PRO A 301 -9.91 9.37 -22.82
N SER A 302 -8.85 9.11 -23.60
CA SER A 302 -8.11 10.09 -24.40
C SER A 302 -9.02 10.66 -25.51
N GLY A 303 -9.89 11.61 -25.18
CA GLY A 303 -10.87 12.18 -26.10
C GLY A 303 -12.02 12.95 -25.44
N SER A 304 -12.13 12.94 -24.11
CA SER A 304 -13.12 13.73 -23.36
C SER A 304 -12.73 15.20 -23.17
N ALA A 305 -11.54 15.63 -23.60
CA ALA A 305 -11.11 17.02 -23.55
C ALA A 305 -11.88 17.88 -24.57
N SER A 306 -12.91 18.58 -24.06
CA SER A 306 -13.59 19.74 -24.63
C SER A 306 -13.97 19.70 -26.13
N ARG A 307 -15.23 19.34 -26.41
CA ARG A 307 -15.98 20.08 -27.45
C ARG A 307 -16.13 21.52 -26.94
N GLY A 308 -15.12 22.34 -27.18
CA GLY A 308 -15.15 23.77 -26.93
C GLY A 308 -16.36 24.37 -27.64
N GLN A 309 -17.27 24.90 -26.85
CA GLN A 309 -18.31 25.81 -27.28
C GLN A 309 -17.59 26.99 -27.94
N LYS A 310 -17.60 27.08 -29.27
CA LYS A 310 -17.17 28.29 -29.97
C LYS A 310 -18.14 29.41 -29.53
N PRO A 311 -17.66 30.54 -28.99
CA PRO A 311 -18.53 31.68 -28.81
C PRO A 311 -19.00 32.14 -30.19
N ARG A 312 -20.32 32.36 -30.31
CA ARG A 312 -20.94 33.03 -31.46
C ARG A 312 -20.61 34.51 -31.43
#